data_AF-A0A9D7G8Q8-F1
#
_entry.id   AF-A0A9D7G8Q8-F1
#
_cell.length_a   1.000
_cell.length_b   1.000
_cell.length_c   1.000
_cell.angle_alpha   90.00
_cell.angle_beta   90.00
_cell.angle_gamma   90.00
#
_symmetry.space_group_name_H-M   'P 1'
#
loop_
_entity.id
_entity.type
_entity.pdbx_description
1 polymer ?
#
loop_
_entity_poly.entity_id
_entity_poly.type
_entity_poly.pdbx_seq_one_letter_code
_entity_poly.pdbx_strand_id
1 'polypeptide(L)'
;MAGQVICTQAAIERQFAGLPDARHLSVGFDAFRNDPAALYRRIGERIVAMGGTWDPQYTGPSNFEVREVPLEPQLEERLHRACARFQGIAPQLS
;
A
#
# COMPACT_ATOMS: atom_id res chain seq x y z
N MET A 1 1.77 27.93 12.77
CA MET A 1 1.16 26.83 13.56
C MET A 1 2.09 25.63 13.45
N ALA A 2 2.69 25.20 14.56
CA ALA A 2 3.43 23.95 14.59
C ALA A 2 2.41 22.80 14.61
N GLY A 3 2.28 22.08 13.51
CA GLY A 3 1.38 20.92 13.40
C GLY A 3 1.94 19.78 14.24
N GLN A 4 1.36 19.54 15.41
CA GLN A 4 1.63 18.30 16.14
C GLN A 4 0.94 17.16 15.39
N VAL A 5 1.73 16.27 14.79
CA VAL A 5 1.23 15.02 14.22
C VAL A 5 1.01 14.07 15.39
N ILE A 6 -0.25 13.87 15.75
CA ILE A 6 -0.63 12.85 16.73
C ILE A 6 -0.52 11.49 16.02
N CYS A 7 0.63 10.83 16.15
CA CYS A 7 0.86 9.47 15.65
C CYS A 7 0.26 8.41 16.59
N THR A 8 -1.04 8.51 16.91
CA THR A 8 -1.75 7.40 17.56
C THR A 8 -2.50 6.60 16.50
N GLN A 9 -2.61 5.28 16.70
CA GLN A 9 -3.36 4.42 15.79
C GLN A 9 -4.77 4.97 15.52
N ALA A 10 -5.51 5.32 16.58
CA ALA A 10 -6.83 5.96 16.51
C ALA A 10 -6.90 7.22 15.60
N ALA A 11 -5.84 8.04 15.58
CA ALA A 11 -5.78 9.23 14.73
C ALA A 11 -5.53 8.86 13.26
N ILE A 12 -4.70 7.84 13.00
CA ILE A 12 -4.50 7.25 11.67
C ILE A 12 -5.82 6.67 11.16
N GLU A 13 -6.55 5.89 11.98
CA GLU A 13 -7.83 5.28 11.59
C GLU A 13 -8.87 6.33 11.21
N ARG A 14 -8.99 7.39 12.02
CA ARG A 14 -9.93 8.49 11.78
C ARG A 14 -9.59 9.27 10.51
N GLN A 15 -8.32 9.51 10.24
CA GLN A 15 -7.90 10.18 9.02
C GLN A 15 -8.16 9.30 7.79
N PHE A 16 -7.87 8.00 7.87
CA PHE A 16 -8.17 7.06 6.79
C PHE A 16 -9.67 6.95 6.51
N ALA A 17 -10.52 6.85 7.54
CA ALA A 17 -11.97 6.79 7.38
C ALA A 17 -12.58 8.09 6.79
N GLY A 18 -11.91 9.22 6.99
CA GLY A 18 -12.31 10.52 6.43
C GLY A 18 -11.81 10.79 5.02
N LEU A 19 -10.94 9.93 4.47
CA LEU A 19 -10.44 10.09 3.10
C LEU A 19 -11.45 9.54 2.10
N PRO A 20 -11.87 10.32 1.09
CA PRO A 20 -12.70 9.80 0.02
C PRO A 20 -12.01 8.63 -0.67
N ASP A 21 -12.76 7.57 -0.99
CA ASP A 21 -12.20 6.37 -1.62
C ASP A 21 -11.38 6.70 -2.86
N ALA A 22 -11.85 7.68 -3.64
CA ALA A 22 -11.18 8.27 -4.80
C ALA A 22 -9.70 8.66 -4.56
N ARG A 23 -9.29 8.93 -3.32
CA ARG A 23 -7.94 9.38 -2.95
C ARG A 23 -7.08 8.30 -2.31
N HIS A 24 -7.56 7.06 -2.19
CA HIS A 24 -6.77 5.93 -1.72
C HIS A 24 -6.63 4.86 -2.80
N LEU A 25 -5.53 4.11 -2.76
CA LEU A 25 -5.35 2.92 -3.57
C LEU A 25 -4.60 1.88 -2.74
N SER A 26 -5.28 0.79 -2.39
CA SER A 26 -4.66 -0.36 -1.75
C SER A 26 -4.17 -1.34 -2.81
N VAL A 27 -2.93 -1.79 -2.65
CA VAL A 27 -2.25 -2.65 -3.61
C VAL A 27 -1.64 -3.83 -2.87
N GLY A 28 -2.00 -5.04 -3.29
CA GLY A 28 -1.36 -6.25 -2.79
C GLY A 28 0.09 -6.34 -3.26
N PHE A 29 0.98 -6.73 -2.35
CA PHE A 29 2.40 -6.90 -2.65
C PHE A 29 2.63 -7.82 -3.86
N ASP A 30 1.99 -8.99 -3.89
CA ASP A 30 2.15 -9.94 -4.99
C ASP A 30 1.63 -9.41 -6.32
N ALA A 31 0.51 -8.66 -6.30
CA ALA A 31 -0.04 -8.04 -7.49
C ALA A 31 0.94 -7.00 -8.08
N PHE A 32 1.53 -6.15 -7.24
CA PHE A 32 2.55 -5.20 -7.68
C PHE A 32 3.82 -5.88 -8.17
N ARG A 33 4.29 -6.90 -7.45
CA ARG A 33 5.50 -7.65 -7.80
C ARG A 33 5.39 -8.29 -9.17
N ASN A 34 4.24 -8.92 -9.46
CA ASN A 34 4.05 -9.73 -10.66
C ASN A 34 3.63 -8.89 -11.88
N ASP A 35 2.91 -7.79 -11.69
CA ASP A 35 2.50 -6.89 -12.77
C ASP A 35 2.46 -5.42 -12.30
N PRO A 36 3.62 -4.76 -12.17
CA PRO A 36 3.67 -3.35 -11.81
C PRO A 36 3.07 -2.44 -12.89
N ALA A 37 3.02 -2.89 -14.16
CA ALA A 37 2.39 -2.14 -15.24
C ALA A 37 0.86 -2.06 -15.06
N ALA A 38 0.21 -3.11 -14.58
CA ALA A 38 -1.20 -3.07 -14.21
C ALA A 38 -1.47 -2.05 -13.10
N LEU A 39 -0.60 -1.97 -12.08
CA LEU A 39 -0.74 -0.95 -11.06
C LEU A 39 -0.58 0.46 -11.65
N TYR A 40 0.43 0.66 -12.49
CA TYR A 40 0.67 1.95 -13.15
C TYR A 40 -0.55 2.43 -13.94
N ARG A 41 -1.19 1.53 -14.71
CA ARG A 41 -2.43 1.83 -15.44
C ARG A 41 -3.57 2.23 -14.50
N ARG A 42 -3.79 1.49 -13.41
CA ARG A 42 -4.84 1.80 -12.42
C ARG A 42 -4.64 3.17 -11.75
N ILE A 43 -3.38 3.54 -11.48
CA ILE A 43 -3.05 4.88 -10.95
C ILE A 43 -3.42 5.95 -11.98
N GLY A 44 -3.02 5.74 -13.24
CA GLY A 44 -3.32 6.65 -14.34
C GLY A 44 -4.82 6.86 -14.57
N GLU A 45 -5.59 5.78 -14.61
CA GLU A 45 -7.06 5.81 -14.71
C GLU A 45 -7.68 6.68 -13.62
N ARG A 46 -7.18 6.55 -12.38
CA ARG A 46 -7.68 7.31 -11.24
C ARG A 46 -7.31 8.80 -11.33
N ILE A 47 -6.09 9.12 -11.76
CA ILE A 47 -5.64 10.51 -11.94
C ILE A 47 -6.43 11.19 -13.05
N VAL A 48 -6.65 10.51 -14.18
CA VAL A 48 -7.46 11.02 -15.29
C VAL A 48 -8.92 11.22 -14.85
N ALA A 49 -9.49 10.29 -14.08
CA ALA A 49 -10.84 10.45 -13.52
C ALA A 49 -10.98 11.66 -12.57
N MET A 50 -9.88 12.12 -11.96
CA MET A 50 -9.83 13.33 -11.13
C MET A 50 -9.54 14.61 -11.94
N GLY A 51 -9.44 14.52 -13.28
CA GLY A 51 -9.15 15.66 -14.17
C GLY A 51 -7.66 15.96 -14.34
N GLY A 52 -6.77 15.06 -13.89
CA GLY A 52 -5.34 15.17 -14.12
C GLY A 52 -4.90 14.63 -15.48
N THR A 53 -3.63 14.87 -15.81
CA THR A 53 -2.97 14.24 -16.96
C THR A 53 -2.09 13.07 -16.49
N TRP A 54 -1.95 12.04 -17.33
CA TRP A 54 -1.13 10.87 -17.06
C TRP A 54 -0.47 10.36 -18.34
N ASP A 55 0.79 9.99 -18.25
CA ASP A 55 1.49 9.33 -19.36
C ASP A 55 1.08 7.85 -19.39
N PRO A 56 0.47 7.33 -20.46
CA PRO A 56 0.10 5.92 -20.52
C PRO A 56 1.32 4.99 -20.64
N GLN A 57 2.50 5.50 -21.00
CA GLN A 57 3.67 4.69 -21.26
C GLN A 57 4.39 4.28 -19.97
N TYR A 58 4.20 3.02 -19.57
CA TYR A 58 5.03 2.40 -18.54
C TYR A 58 6.38 1.96 -19.10
N THR A 59 7.47 2.44 -18.50
CA THR A 59 8.87 2.13 -18.90
C THR A 59 9.62 1.30 -17.87
N GLY A 60 8.95 0.86 -16.80
CA GLY A 60 9.55 0.06 -15.75
C GLY A 60 9.64 -1.44 -16.10
N PRO A 61 10.16 -2.25 -15.17
CA PRO A 61 10.30 -3.68 -15.38
C PRO A 61 8.95 -4.39 -15.42
N SER A 62 8.89 -5.54 -16.10
CA SER A 62 7.67 -6.37 -16.18
C SER A 62 7.31 -7.03 -14.87
N ASN A 63 8.27 -7.20 -13.95
CA ASN A 63 8.11 -7.75 -12.61
C ASN A 63 9.27 -7.30 -11.72
N PHE A 64 9.13 -7.50 -10.41
CA PHE A 64 10.22 -7.31 -9.45
C PHE A 64 10.66 -8.66 -8.86
N GLU A 65 11.95 -8.94 -8.95
CA GLU A 65 12.54 -10.09 -8.25
C GLU A 65 12.59 -9.81 -6.75
N VAL A 66 12.13 -10.77 -5.96
CA VAL A 66 12.21 -10.73 -4.50
C VAL A 66 13.26 -11.71 -4.06
N ARG A 67 14.18 -11.22 -3.24
CA ARG A 67 15.15 -12.06 -2.54
C ARG A 67 14.68 -12.22 -1.12
N GLU A 68 14.33 -13.45 -0.77
CA GLU A 68 14.01 -13.79 0.61
C GLU A 68 15.29 -13.85 1.43
N VAL A 69 15.28 -13.16 2.57
CA VAL A 69 16.35 -13.24 3.55
C VAL A 69 15.94 -14.33 4.52
N PRO A 70 16.70 -15.44 4.63
CA PRO A 70 16.37 -16.48 5.59
C PRO A 70 16.45 -15.91 7.00
N LEU A 71 15.39 -16.13 7.76
CA LEU A 71 15.33 -15.77 9.17
C LEU A 71 15.52 -17.02 10.03
N GLU A 72 16.06 -16.84 11.22
CA GLU A 72 16.03 -17.90 12.22
C GLU A 72 14.55 -18.23 12.55
N PRO A 73 14.15 -19.51 12.63
CA PRO A 73 12.74 -19.87 12.81
C PRO A 73 12.07 -19.23 14.03
N GLN A 74 12.82 -19.04 15.11
CA GLN A 74 12.32 -18.38 16.33
C GLN A 74 12.07 -16.88 16.14
N LEU A 75 12.88 -16.22 15.32
CA LEU A 75 12.72 -14.80 14.99
C LEU A 75 11.51 -14.62 14.05
N GLU A 76 11.40 -15.47 13.03
CA GLU A 76 10.25 -15.48 12.11
C GLU A 76 8.93 -15.65 12.87
N GLU A 77 8.83 -16.64 13.75
CA GLU A 77 7.63 -16.89 14.55
C GLU A 77 7.30 -15.71 15.49
N ARG A 78 8.32 -15.07 16.08
CA ARG A 78 8.14 -13.86 16.89
C ARG A 78 7.60 -12.70 16.06
N LEU A 79 8.11 -12.49 14.84
CA LEU A 79 7.64 -11.45 13.94
C LEU A 79 6.21 -11.71 13.48
N HIS A 80 5.86 -12.94 13.09
CA HIS A 80 4.48 -13.29 12.75
C HIS A 80 3.51 -13.04 13.90
N ARG A 81 3.87 -13.42 15.13
CA ARG A 81 3.04 -13.11 16.32
C ARG A 81 2.92 -11.60 16.56
N ALA A 82 3.99 -10.84 16.40
CA ALA A 82 3.95 -9.39 16.54
C ALA A 82 3.04 -8.75 15.47
N CYS A 83 3.16 -9.18 14.22
CA CYS A 83 2.32 -8.73 13.11
C CYS A 83 0.85 -9.14 13.29
N ALA A 84 0.57 -10.36 13.78
CA ALA A 84 -0.80 -10.80 14.06
C ALA A 84 -1.48 -10.00 15.18
N ARG A 85 -0.69 -9.46 16.12
CA ARG A 85 -1.18 -8.54 17.16
C ARG A 85 -1.40 -7.13 16.62
N PHE A 86 -0.76 -6.78 15.51
CA PHE A 86 -1.02 -5.54 14.78
C PHE A 86 -2.35 -5.68 14.03
N GLN A 87 -3.40 -5.07 14.56
CA GLN A 87 -4.69 -4.91 13.88
C GLN A 87 -4.61 -3.79 12.83
N GLY A 88 -3.58 -3.81 11.98
CA GLY A 88 -3.34 -2.77 11.00
C GLY A 88 -4.52 -2.60 10.05
N ILE A 89 -4.85 -1.35 9.74
CA ILE A 89 -5.93 -0.99 8.82
C ILE A 89 -5.38 -1.02 7.39
N ALA A 90 -5.24 -2.21 6.83
CA ALA A 90 -5.38 -2.27 5.38
C ALA A 90 -6.89 -2.28 5.09
N PRO A 91 -7.42 -1.38 4.23
CA PRO A 91 -8.76 -1.55 3.69
C PRO A 91 -8.89 -3.00 3.20
N GLN A 92 -9.85 -3.74 3.76
CA GLN A 92 -10.06 -5.11 3.34
C GLN A 92 -10.54 -5.08 1.89
N LEU A 93 -9.82 -5.80 1.02
CA LEU A 93 -10.20 -5.95 -0.38
C LEU A 93 -11.49 -6.77 -0.41
N SER A 94 -12.61 -6.10 -0.66
CA SER A 94 -13.91 -6.72 -0.97
C SER A 94 -13.93 -7.28 -2.38
#